data_AF-A0A976DG47-F1
#
_entry.id   AF-A0A976DG47-F1
#
_cell.length_a   1.000
_cell.length_b   1.000
_cell.length_c   1.000
_cell.angle_alpha   90.00
_cell.angle_beta   90.00
_cell.angle_gamma   90.00
#
_symmetry.space_group_name_H-M   'P 1'
#
loop_
_entity.id
_entity.type
_entity.pdbx_description
1 polymer ?
#
loop_
_entity_poly.entity_id
_entity_poly.type
_entity_poly.pdbx_seq_one_letter_code
_entity_poly.pdbx_strand_id
1 'polypeptide(L)'
;MNANTAIRKLALVTLTALSYFALSATAHAQAPAANSTIVEFYLAPYNKFYLSANPTEWAQLDAAKTAGWSRTGVTFTPAANTQSGALPVCRFFHPGVVSHFFSVNASECALLASSRDFVNEGVAWHATAPVNGVCPSDTVGLYRTFNNGAIAANGPANHRYFTDFTFYQSYAAKGYALEGLAMCLPTSSGEKRADASRLLFQASFGARPSDIDTVLARGTAAWVDEQLSATPSRYTARDWMPLTRPDTCVNNTTPPLTATSYCQRDNYGLFQLQREFFQQAINNPDQLKQRVAWAWSQFFVVNGAEVGMTYGMTDYQQMLRDNATGNFRTLLSKVTLHPAMGRMLDMVNNLKPDAASGIVPNENYARELLQLFSLGLYQLNNDGTLKRDSKGLPIDSYSQEEVEDLAHIFTGWTYPTVPGNNPGTLNRAANTKGTMEERSAQHDFATRTLLGGTVSSTLTQKTAHGSRARSGV
;
A
#
# COMPACT_ATOMS: atom_id res chain seq x y z
N MET A 1 -18.01 -58.06 -12.87
CA MET A 1 -17.95 -57.63 -11.46
C MET A 1 -18.44 -56.18 -11.40
N ASN A 2 -19.63 -55.94 -10.83
CA ASN A 2 -20.38 -54.70 -10.98
C ASN A 2 -19.79 -53.50 -10.21
N ALA A 3 -19.77 -52.33 -10.85
CA ALA A 3 -19.34 -51.04 -10.30
C ALA A 3 -20.06 -50.62 -8.99
N ASN A 4 -21.23 -51.21 -8.70
CA ASN A 4 -21.97 -51.00 -7.46
C ASN A 4 -21.27 -51.55 -6.20
N THR A 5 -20.33 -52.50 -6.33
CA THR A 5 -19.65 -53.09 -5.18
C THR A 5 -18.42 -52.29 -4.76
N ALA A 6 -17.82 -51.52 -5.67
CA ALA A 6 -16.68 -50.64 -5.38
C ALA A 6 -17.11 -49.35 -4.68
N ILE A 7 -18.26 -48.77 -5.07
CA ILE A 7 -18.84 -47.58 -4.43
C ILE A 7 -19.31 -47.91 -2.99
N ARG A 8 -19.86 -49.11 -2.75
CA ARG A 8 -20.23 -49.55 -1.39
C ARG A 8 -19.03 -49.82 -0.48
N LYS A 9 -17.89 -50.27 -1.01
CA LYS A 9 -16.67 -50.49 -0.21
C LYS A 9 -15.92 -49.19 0.12
N LEU A 10 -15.97 -48.18 -0.75
CA LEU A 10 -15.49 -46.83 -0.43
C LEU A 10 -16.40 -46.11 0.59
N ALA A 11 -17.73 -46.33 0.51
CA ALA A 11 -18.71 -45.79 1.47
C ALA A 11 -18.58 -46.38 2.89
N LEU A 12 -18.16 -47.64 3.02
CA LEU A 12 -18.07 -48.32 4.33
C LEU A 12 -16.81 -47.94 5.13
N VAL A 13 -15.72 -47.56 4.44
CA VAL A 13 -14.47 -47.09 5.08
C VAL A 13 -14.50 -45.57 5.31
N THR A 14 -15.32 -44.83 4.55
CA THR A 14 -15.52 -43.37 4.73
C THR A 14 -16.43 -43.04 5.92
N LEU A 15 -17.39 -43.90 6.28
CA LEU A 15 -18.20 -43.65 7.48
C LEU A 15 -17.38 -43.75 8.77
N THR A 16 -16.45 -44.69 8.92
CA THR A 16 -15.78 -44.93 10.22
C THR A 16 -14.74 -43.88 10.61
N ALA A 17 -14.13 -43.15 9.67
CA ALA A 17 -13.19 -42.07 10.00
C ALA A 17 -13.87 -40.70 10.21
N LEU A 18 -15.05 -40.47 9.61
CA LEU A 18 -15.81 -39.22 9.73
C LEU A 18 -16.92 -39.27 10.79
N SER A 19 -17.41 -40.47 11.17
CA SER A 19 -18.44 -40.65 12.22
C SER A 19 -17.91 -40.66 13.65
N TYR A 20 -16.59 -40.64 13.86
CA TYR A 20 -16.01 -40.56 15.20
C TYR A 20 -16.22 -39.20 15.90
N PHE A 21 -16.76 -38.20 15.19
CA PHE A 21 -17.00 -36.85 15.72
C PHE A 21 -18.47 -36.45 15.80
N ALA A 22 -19.41 -37.39 15.65
CA ALA A 22 -20.72 -37.22 16.28
C ALA A 22 -20.55 -37.47 17.79
N LEU A 23 -19.84 -36.57 18.48
CA LEU A 23 -19.88 -36.52 19.94
C LEU A 23 -21.35 -36.36 20.33
N SER A 24 -21.78 -37.15 21.32
CA SER A 24 -23.14 -37.14 21.82
C SER A 24 -23.65 -35.71 22.04
N ALA A 25 -24.87 -35.43 21.56
CA ALA A 25 -25.53 -34.12 21.63
C ALA A 25 -25.56 -33.51 23.05
N THR A 26 -25.29 -34.30 24.08
CA THR A 26 -25.20 -33.87 25.48
C THR A 26 -23.90 -33.14 25.85
N ALA A 27 -22.80 -33.31 25.10
CA ALA A 27 -21.51 -32.68 25.43
C ALA A 27 -21.33 -31.26 24.86
N HIS A 28 -22.17 -30.83 23.91
CA HIS A 28 -22.01 -29.55 23.20
C HIS A 28 -22.97 -28.43 23.68
N ALA A 29 -23.76 -28.68 24.73
CA ALA A 29 -24.76 -27.74 25.22
C ALA A 29 -24.19 -26.52 25.98
N GLN A 30 -22.86 -26.44 26.17
CA GLN A 30 -22.22 -25.34 26.89
C GLN A 30 -21.14 -24.67 26.06
N ALA A 31 -21.25 -23.35 25.95
CA ALA A 31 -20.21 -22.51 25.37
C ALA A 31 -18.88 -22.72 26.12
N PRO A 32 -17.74 -22.69 25.41
CA PRO A 32 -16.43 -22.90 26.02
C PRO A 32 -16.15 -21.83 27.09
N ALA A 33 -15.33 -22.19 28.08
CA ALA A 33 -15.00 -21.34 29.22
C ALA A 33 -14.43 -19.96 28.84
N ALA A 34 -14.50 -19.00 29.77
CA ALA A 34 -13.88 -17.68 29.63
C ALA A 34 -12.37 -17.83 29.30
N ASN A 35 -11.91 -17.13 28.26
CA ASN A 35 -10.55 -17.19 27.66
C ASN A 35 -10.29 -18.34 26.67
N SER A 36 -11.33 -18.90 26.04
CA SER A 36 -11.16 -19.82 24.91
C SER A 36 -10.58 -19.11 23.67
N THR A 37 -9.94 -19.87 22.79
CA THR A 37 -9.42 -19.43 21.49
C THR A 37 -10.10 -20.26 20.41
N ILE A 38 -10.61 -19.68 19.34
CA ILE A 38 -11.12 -20.46 18.22
C ILE A 38 -9.91 -20.88 17.37
N VAL A 39 -9.73 -22.17 17.13
CA VAL A 39 -8.61 -22.73 16.37
C VAL A 39 -9.12 -23.31 15.06
N GLU A 40 -8.45 -22.99 13.94
CA GLU A 40 -8.70 -23.64 12.65
C GLU A 40 -7.84 -24.90 12.48
N PHE A 41 -8.51 -25.97 12.08
CA PHE A 41 -7.91 -27.25 11.71
C PHE A 41 -8.13 -27.53 10.22
N TYR A 42 -7.19 -28.25 9.63
CA TYR A 42 -7.22 -28.71 8.25
C TYR A 42 -7.15 -30.23 8.18
N LEU A 43 -8.00 -30.82 7.35
CA LEU A 43 -8.03 -32.24 7.04
C LEU A 43 -7.56 -32.46 5.61
N ALA A 44 -6.29 -32.85 5.48
CA ALA A 44 -5.60 -32.89 4.18
C ALA A 44 -6.25 -33.80 3.12
N PRO A 45 -6.71 -35.04 3.43
CA PRO A 45 -7.27 -35.94 2.41
C PRO A 45 -8.55 -35.41 1.75
N TYR A 46 -9.25 -34.48 2.39
CA TYR A 46 -10.54 -33.96 1.91
C TYR A 46 -10.50 -32.46 1.59
N ASN A 47 -9.35 -31.80 1.75
CA ASN A 47 -9.21 -30.35 1.63
C ASN A 47 -10.27 -29.59 2.47
N LYS A 48 -10.47 -29.99 3.73
CA LYS A 48 -11.53 -29.45 4.60
C LYS A 48 -10.97 -28.65 5.76
N PHE A 49 -11.70 -27.60 6.12
CA PHE A 49 -11.41 -26.75 7.27
C PHE A 49 -12.49 -26.92 8.34
N TYR A 50 -12.06 -26.83 9.59
CA TYR A 50 -12.92 -26.96 10.76
C TYR A 50 -12.49 -25.95 11.83
N LEU A 51 -13.46 -25.30 12.48
CA LEU A 51 -13.21 -24.39 13.58
C LEU A 51 -13.70 -25.02 14.88
N SER A 52 -12.89 -24.92 15.93
CA SER A 52 -13.32 -25.30 17.27
C SER A 52 -12.76 -24.36 18.32
N ALA A 53 -13.58 -24.02 19.30
CA ALA A 53 -13.17 -23.33 20.52
C ALA A 53 -13.14 -24.28 21.75
N ASN A 54 -13.30 -25.59 21.54
CA ASN A 54 -13.37 -26.60 22.60
C ASN A 54 -12.02 -27.35 22.74
N PRO A 55 -11.30 -27.20 23.88
CA PRO A 55 -10.03 -27.88 24.11
C PRO A 55 -10.09 -29.41 24.01
N THR A 56 -11.23 -30.03 24.35
CA THR A 56 -11.42 -31.48 24.21
C THR A 56 -11.42 -31.91 22.75
N GLU A 57 -12.09 -31.13 21.88
CA GLU A 57 -12.08 -31.39 20.43
C GLU A 57 -10.67 -31.16 19.85
N TRP A 58 -9.96 -30.12 20.32
CA TRP A 58 -8.58 -29.89 19.88
C TRP A 58 -7.70 -31.11 20.18
N ALA A 59 -7.76 -31.64 21.40
CA ALA A 59 -6.96 -32.80 21.80
C ALA A 59 -7.25 -34.03 20.92
N GLN A 60 -8.52 -34.24 20.55
CA GLN A 60 -8.92 -35.32 19.65
C GLN A 60 -8.39 -35.12 18.22
N LEU A 61 -8.50 -33.90 17.68
CA LEU A 61 -8.00 -33.58 16.34
C LEU A 61 -6.47 -33.62 16.27
N ASP A 62 -5.78 -33.15 17.32
CA ASP A 62 -4.33 -33.22 17.45
C ASP A 62 -3.82 -34.67 17.58
N ALA A 63 -4.61 -35.56 18.19
CA ALA A 63 -4.31 -36.99 18.24
C ALA A 63 -4.58 -37.69 16.89
N ALA A 64 -5.48 -37.15 16.07
CA ALA A 64 -5.89 -37.73 14.78
C ALA A 64 -4.98 -37.33 13.59
N LYS A 65 -3.70 -37.03 13.83
CA LYS A 65 -2.73 -36.67 12.77
C LYS A 65 -2.60 -37.72 11.67
N THR A 66 -2.68 -39.00 12.01
CA THR A 66 -2.61 -40.11 11.05
C THR A 66 -3.82 -40.16 10.10
N ALA A 67 -4.95 -39.57 10.50
CA ALA A 67 -6.12 -39.36 9.63
C ALA A 67 -5.98 -38.11 8.73
N GLY A 68 -4.89 -37.34 8.89
CA GLY A 68 -4.58 -36.16 8.09
C GLY A 68 -5.00 -34.83 8.71
N TRP A 69 -5.35 -34.80 10.00
CA TRP A 69 -5.67 -33.57 10.72
C TRP A 69 -4.41 -32.81 11.15
N SER A 70 -4.44 -31.49 10.99
CA SER A 70 -3.43 -30.58 11.52
C SER A 70 -4.04 -29.22 11.88
N ARG A 71 -3.39 -28.50 12.80
CA ARG A 71 -3.71 -27.08 13.04
C ARG A 71 -3.15 -26.23 11.89
N THR A 72 -3.90 -25.25 11.41
CA THR A 72 -3.42 -24.35 10.34
C THR A 72 -2.51 -23.23 10.87
N GLY A 73 -2.55 -22.99 12.18
CA GLY A 73 -1.92 -21.83 12.83
C GLY A 73 -2.83 -20.60 12.88
N VAL A 74 -4.00 -20.64 12.21
CA VAL A 74 -5.00 -19.57 12.30
C VAL A 74 -5.80 -19.72 13.59
N THR A 75 -5.88 -18.63 14.35
CA THR A 75 -6.66 -18.55 15.58
C THR A 75 -7.50 -17.28 15.60
N PHE A 76 -8.60 -17.31 16.33
CA PHE A 76 -9.45 -16.14 16.58
C PHE A 76 -9.81 -16.03 18.06
N THR A 77 -10.15 -14.81 18.48
CA THR A 77 -10.60 -14.54 19.85
C THR A 77 -12.13 -14.48 19.89
N PRO A 78 -12.83 -15.39 20.61
CA PRO A 78 -14.28 -15.29 20.80
C PRO A 78 -14.64 -14.14 21.74
N ALA A 79 -15.85 -13.60 21.62
CA ALA A 79 -16.40 -12.67 22.61
C ALA A 79 -16.65 -13.39 23.93
N ALA A 80 -16.45 -12.70 25.06
CA ALA A 80 -16.94 -13.20 26.34
C ALA A 80 -18.46 -13.20 26.32
N ASN A 81 -19.10 -14.22 26.87
CA ASN A 81 -20.57 -14.28 26.97
C ASN A 81 -21.17 -13.16 27.85
N THR A 82 -20.36 -12.54 28.71
CA THR A 82 -20.70 -11.37 29.52
C THR A 82 -20.44 -10.04 28.81
N GLN A 83 -19.79 -10.05 27.64
CA GLN A 83 -19.50 -8.84 26.88
C GLN A 83 -20.80 -8.26 26.30
N SER A 84 -20.95 -6.93 26.39
CA SER A 84 -22.09 -6.24 25.80
C SER A 84 -22.18 -6.50 24.29
N GLY A 85 -23.36 -6.89 23.82
CA GLY A 85 -23.60 -7.21 22.40
C GLY A 85 -23.11 -8.59 21.95
N ALA A 86 -22.54 -9.41 22.87
CA ALA A 86 -22.17 -10.78 22.56
C ALA A 86 -23.43 -11.65 22.38
N LEU A 87 -23.49 -12.35 21.25
CA LEU A 87 -24.55 -13.26 20.87
C LEU A 87 -23.98 -14.67 20.68
N PRO A 88 -24.77 -15.72 20.98
CA PRO A 88 -24.32 -17.09 20.76
C PRO A 88 -24.18 -17.37 19.26
N VAL A 89 -23.05 -17.98 18.89
CA VAL A 89 -22.81 -18.50 17.53
C VAL A 89 -23.33 -19.93 17.47
N CYS A 90 -24.37 -20.14 16.67
CA CYS A 90 -24.95 -21.46 16.46
C CYS A 90 -24.00 -22.35 15.64
N ARG A 91 -23.93 -23.62 16.00
CA ARG A 91 -23.17 -24.66 15.30
C ARG A 91 -24.11 -25.69 14.71
N PHE A 92 -24.03 -25.87 13.40
CA PHE A 92 -24.80 -26.87 12.70
C PHE A 92 -23.89 -27.80 11.92
N PHE A 93 -24.15 -29.10 12.03
CA PHE A 93 -23.47 -30.14 11.27
C PHE A 93 -24.38 -30.69 10.17
N HIS A 94 -23.87 -30.79 8.94
CA HIS A 94 -24.59 -31.43 7.84
C HIS A 94 -24.01 -32.82 7.56
N PRO A 95 -24.70 -33.93 7.90
CA PRO A 95 -24.17 -35.29 7.75
C PRO A 95 -23.88 -35.67 6.29
N GLY A 96 -24.73 -35.23 5.35
CA GLY A 96 -24.58 -35.57 3.93
C GLY A 96 -23.30 -35.05 3.25
N VAL A 97 -22.76 -33.91 3.71
CA VAL A 97 -21.51 -33.34 3.18
C VAL A 97 -20.38 -33.33 4.22
N VAL A 98 -20.65 -33.76 5.45
CA VAL A 98 -19.74 -33.77 6.60
C VAL A 98 -19.04 -32.42 6.77
N SER A 99 -19.83 -31.37 6.96
CA SER A 99 -19.36 -29.99 7.10
C SER A 99 -20.12 -29.28 8.20
N HIS A 100 -19.45 -28.29 8.80
CA HIS A 100 -20.04 -27.44 9.82
C HIS A 100 -20.40 -26.07 9.25
N PHE A 101 -21.40 -25.46 9.85
CA PHE A 101 -21.84 -24.09 9.62
C PHE A 101 -21.90 -23.34 10.94
N PHE A 102 -21.39 -22.11 10.94
CA PHE A 102 -21.35 -21.23 12.09
C PHE A 102 -22.00 -19.89 11.73
N SER A 103 -22.91 -19.42 12.58
CA SER A 103 -23.53 -18.11 12.39
C SER A 103 -23.91 -17.45 13.71
N VAL A 104 -23.73 -16.13 13.75
CA VAL A 104 -24.27 -15.25 14.81
C VAL A 104 -25.65 -14.68 14.42
N ASN A 105 -26.07 -14.87 13.18
CA ASN A 105 -27.34 -14.35 12.67
C ASN A 105 -28.48 -15.27 13.12
N ALA A 106 -29.37 -14.73 13.97
CA ALA A 106 -30.49 -15.49 14.54
C ALA A 106 -31.44 -16.07 13.48
N SER A 107 -31.63 -15.37 12.35
CA SER A 107 -32.49 -15.85 11.26
C SER A 107 -31.85 -17.02 10.51
N GLU A 108 -30.54 -16.99 10.27
CA GLU A 108 -29.81 -18.13 9.70
C GLU A 108 -29.89 -19.34 10.65
N CYS A 109 -29.67 -19.13 11.94
CA CYS A 109 -29.76 -20.20 12.94
C CYS A 109 -31.17 -20.80 13.02
N ALA A 110 -32.22 -19.97 12.98
CA ALA A 110 -33.61 -20.44 13.01
C ALA A 110 -33.98 -21.24 11.75
N LEU A 111 -33.51 -20.78 10.58
CA LEU A 111 -33.70 -21.49 9.31
C LEU A 111 -33.08 -22.90 9.39
N LEU A 112 -31.82 -23.00 9.80
CA LEU A 112 -31.11 -24.28 9.86
C LEU A 112 -31.67 -25.21 10.94
N ALA A 113 -32.14 -24.67 12.07
CA ALA A 113 -32.83 -25.45 13.10
C ALA A 113 -34.11 -26.13 12.60
N SER A 114 -34.76 -25.55 11.58
CA SER A 114 -35.96 -26.13 10.96
C SER A 114 -35.66 -27.14 9.85
N SER A 115 -34.41 -27.22 9.40
CA SER A 115 -34.00 -28.15 8.35
C SER A 115 -33.84 -29.57 8.88
N ARG A 116 -34.21 -30.57 8.07
CA ARG A 116 -33.97 -31.99 8.37
C ARG A 116 -32.55 -32.44 8.01
N ASP A 117 -31.82 -31.62 7.26
CA ASP A 117 -30.49 -31.96 6.75
C ASP A 117 -29.37 -31.54 7.71
N PHE A 118 -29.69 -30.70 8.69
CA PHE A 118 -28.73 -30.18 9.67
C PHE A 118 -29.02 -30.70 11.07
N VAL A 119 -27.96 -31.06 11.78
CA VAL A 119 -27.96 -31.39 13.20
C VAL A 119 -27.55 -30.13 13.95
N ASN A 120 -28.42 -29.65 14.84
CA ASN A 120 -28.09 -28.56 15.76
C ASN A 120 -27.16 -29.09 16.86
N GLU A 121 -25.95 -28.57 16.93
CA GLU A 121 -24.94 -28.96 17.92
C GLU A 121 -24.79 -27.92 19.03
N GLY A 122 -25.65 -26.90 19.08
CA GLY A 122 -25.67 -25.90 20.14
C GLY A 122 -24.82 -24.67 19.84
N VAL A 123 -24.18 -24.12 20.88
CA VAL A 123 -23.41 -22.87 20.83
C VAL A 123 -21.93 -23.18 20.74
N ALA A 124 -21.26 -22.77 19.66
CA ALA A 124 -19.82 -22.99 19.52
C ALA A 124 -18.97 -21.96 20.26
N TRP A 125 -19.36 -20.69 20.23
CA TRP A 125 -18.72 -19.57 20.95
C TRP A 125 -19.66 -18.35 20.93
N HIS A 126 -19.21 -17.20 21.42
CA HIS A 126 -19.94 -15.93 21.29
C HIS A 126 -19.22 -14.96 20.36
N ALA A 127 -19.98 -14.17 19.62
CA ALA A 127 -19.49 -13.13 18.71
C ALA A 127 -20.46 -11.95 18.70
N THR A 128 -20.09 -10.84 18.06
CA THR A 128 -21.01 -9.72 17.83
C THR A 128 -21.59 -9.81 16.42
N ALA A 129 -22.87 -9.48 16.26
CA ALA A 129 -23.47 -9.39 14.93
C ALA A 129 -23.00 -8.10 14.20
N PRO A 130 -22.73 -8.16 12.88
CA PRO A 130 -22.52 -6.96 12.08
C PRO A 130 -23.76 -6.05 12.10
N VAL A 131 -23.55 -4.74 12.13
CA VAL A 131 -24.61 -3.74 12.03
C VAL A 131 -24.48 -3.05 10.68
N ASN A 132 -25.51 -3.16 9.83
CA ASN A 132 -25.49 -2.63 8.45
C ASN A 132 -24.28 -3.10 7.62
N GLY A 133 -23.86 -4.36 7.81
CA GLY A 133 -22.71 -4.94 7.10
C GLY A 133 -21.34 -4.49 7.62
N VAL A 134 -21.28 -3.80 8.77
CA VAL A 134 -20.04 -3.30 9.36
C VAL A 134 -19.88 -3.84 10.78
N CYS A 135 -18.65 -4.18 11.14
CA CYS A 135 -18.33 -4.58 12.50
C CYS A 135 -18.24 -3.37 13.44
N PRO A 136 -18.79 -3.47 14.68
CA PRO A 136 -18.61 -2.44 15.70
C PRO A 136 -17.13 -2.20 16.04
N SER A 137 -16.83 -1.07 16.69
CA SER A 137 -15.47 -0.74 17.14
C SER A 137 -14.87 -1.87 17.99
N ASP A 138 -13.54 -1.99 17.95
CA ASP A 138 -12.77 -3.02 18.68
C ASP A 138 -13.03 -4.47 18.26
N THR A 139 -13.78 -4.68 17.18
CA THR A 139 -13.99 -6.00 16.57
C THR A 139 -13.45 -6.05 15.14
N VAL A 140 -13.05 -7.24 14.72
CA VAL A 140 -12.64 -7.55 13.35
C VAL A 140 -13.71 -8.44 12.70
N GLY A 141 -13.95 -8.21 11.42
CA GLY A 141 -14.89 -9.03 10.66
C GLY A 141 -14.36 -10.42 10.38
N LEU A 142 -15.22 -11.42 10.54
CA LEU A 142 -14.97 -12.79 10.12
C LEU A 142 -15.83 -13.08 8.88
N TYR A 143 -15.18 -13.12 7.72
CA TYR A 143 -15.79 -13.33 6.42
C TYR A 143 -15.91 -14.83 6.12
N ARG A 144 -17.05 -15.27 5.58
CA ARG A 144 -17.36 -16.68 5.30
C ARG A 144 -17.34 -16.95 3.79
N THR A 145 -16.72 -18.04 3.39
CA THR A 145 -16.79 -18.59 2.03
C THR A 145 -17.38 -19.98 2.03
N PHE A 146 -17.95 -20.39 0.90
CA PHE A 146 -18.51 -21.72 0.72
C PHE A 146 -18.02 -22.36 -0.59
N ASN A 147 -17.42 -23.54 -0.49
CA ASN A 147 -17.24 -24.44 -1.63
C ASN A 147 -18.41 -25.41 -1.68
N ASN A 148 -19.03 -25.57 -2.84
CA ASN A 148 -20.14 -26.52 -3.03
C ASN A 148 -19.68 -27.94 -3.46
N GLY A 149 -18.37 -28.16 -3.59
CA GLY A 149 -17.79 -29.45 -3.99
C GLY A 149 -17.80 -29.73 -5.49
N ALA A 150 -18.18 -28.76 -6.33
CA ALA A 150 -18.20 -28.93 -7.79
C ALA A 150 -16.80 -29.01 -8.42
N ILE A 151 -15.80 -28.37 -7.79
CA ILE A 151 -14.41 -28.36 -8.25
C ILE A 151 -13.62 -29.38 -7.45
N ALA A 152 -13.15 -30.45 -8.11
CA ALA A 152 -12.47 -31.56 -7.44
C ALA A 152 -11.27 -31.13 -6.58
N ALA A 153 -10.51 -30.10 -7.01
CA ALA A 153 -9.38 -29.55 -6.27
C ALA A 153 -9.77 -28.92 -4.92
N ASN A 154 -11.02 -28.47 -4.78
CA ASN A 154 -11.52 -27.85 -3.54
C ASN A 154 -12.01 -28.89 -2.53
N GLY A 155 -12.07 -30.17 -2.91
CA GLY A 155 -12.66 -31.21 -2.08
C GLY A 155 -14.18 -31.08 -1.94
N PRO A 156 -14.80 -31.85 -1.02
CA PRO A 156 -16.24 -31.81 -0.78
C PRO A 156 -16.71 -30.46 -0.21
N ALA A 157 -18.03 -30.26 -0.16
CA ALA A 157 -18.60 -29.00 0.31
C ALA A 157 -18.12 -28.62 1.73
N ASN A 158 -17.69 -27.37 1.90
CA ASN A 158 -17.09 -26.87 3.15
C ASN A 158 -17.17 -25.34 3.24
N HIS A 159 -17.42 -24.84 4.46
CA HIS A 159 -17.28 -23.41 4.76
C HIS A 159 -15.90 -23.11 5.31
N ARG A 160 -15.34 -21.96 4.97
CA ARG A 160 -14.10 -21.43 5.56
C ARG A 160 -14.28 -19.97 5.98
N TYR A 161 -13.51 -19.54 6.98
CA TYR A 161 -13.66 -18.23 7.60
C TYR A 161 -12.34 -17.46 7.64
N PHE A 162 -12.37 -16.15 7.42
CA PHE A 162 -11.17 -15.30 7.33
C PHE A 162 -11.37 -13.96 8.03
N THR A 163 -10.34 -13.45 8.69
CA THR A 163 -10.28 -12.05 9.13
C THR A 163 -9.63 -11.13 8.09
N ASP A 164 -8.75 -11.69 7.24
CA ASP A 164 -8.14 -10.98 6.12
C ASP A 164 -9.08 -10.92 4.91
N PHE A 165 -9.53 -9.71 4.59
CA PHE A 165 -10.47 -9.47 3.49
C PHE A 165 -9.88 -9.74 2.10
N THR A 166 -8.58 -9.53 1.91
CA THR A 166 -7.89 -9.79 0.63
C THR A 166 -7.79 -11.30 0.39
N PHE A 167 -7.44 -12.04 1.43
CA PHE A 167 -7.37 -13.50 1.35
C PHE A 167 -8.76 -14.09 1.13
N TYR A 168 -9.79 -13.58 1.82
CA TYR A 168 -11.20 -13.90 1.54
C TYR A 168 -11.56 -13.70 0.06
N GLN A 169 -11.26 -12.53 -0.52
CA GLN A 169 -11.57 -12.24 -1.93
C GLN A 169 -10.86 -13.19 -2.90
N SER A 170 -9.64 -13.63 -2.58
CA SER A 170 -8.87 -14.54 -3.45
C SER A 170 -9.56 -15.89 -3.69
N TYR A 171 -10.51 -16.29 -2.84
CA TYR A 171 -11.23 -17.56 -2.97
C TYR A 171 -12.27 -17.57 -4.09
N ALA A 172 -12.72 -16.42 -4.57
CA ALA A 172 -13.59 -16.34 -5.75
C ALA A 172 -12.90 -16.95 -6.98
N ALA A 173 -11.59 -16.70 -7.17
CA ALA A 173 -10.81 -17.28 -8.26
C ALA A 173 -10.65 -18.81 -8.16
N LYS A 174 -10.87 -19.38 -6.96
CA LYS A 174 -10.90 -20.82 -6.72
C LYS A 174 -12.30 -21.43 -6.90
N GLY A 175 -13.30 -20.63 -7.26
CA GLY A 175 -14.69 -21.05 -7.44
C GLY A 175 -15.49 -21.20 -6.14
N TYR A 176 -15.06 -20.58 -5.04
CA TYR A 176 -15.86 -20.50 -3.81
C TYR A 176 -16.89 -19.37 -3.93
N ALA A 177 -18.08 -19.58 -3.36
CA ALA A 177 -19.01 -18.51 -3.09
C ALA A 177 -18.48 -17.63 -1.95
N LEU A 178 -18.54 -16.32 -2.17
CA LEU A 178 -18.19 -15.30 -1.19
C LEU A 178 -19.46 -14.89 -0.44
N GLU A 179 -19.67 -15.43 0.76
CA GLU A 179 -20.94 -15.24 1.51
C GLU A 179 -20.98 -13.97 2.37
N GLY A 180 -19.83 -13.31 2.51
CA GLY A 180 -19.74 -11.99 3.11
C GLY A 180 -19.35 -12.03 4.58
N LEU A 181 -19.64 -10.93 5.28
CA LEU A 181 -19.32 -10.76 6.69
C LEU A 181 -20.30 -11.58 7.55
N ALA A 182 -19.82 -12.68 8.13
CA ALA A 182 -20.66 -13.59 8.90
C ALA A 182 -20.82 -13.17 10.37
N MET A 183 -19.75 -12.67 10.99
CA MET A 183 -19.77 -12.24 12.39
C MET A 183 -18.58 -11.31 12.69
N CYS A 184 -18.60 -10.69 13.87
CA CYS A 184 -17.53 -9.81 14.35
C CYS A 184 -16.92 -10.39 15.63
N LEU A 185 -15.60 -10.51 15.65
CA LEU A 185 -14.84 -11.07 16.77
C LEU A 185 -14.02 -9.98 17.46
N PRO A 186 -13.87 -10.00 18.80
CA PRO A 186 -12.94 -9.12 19.47
C PRO A 186 -11.53 -9.25 18.89
N THR A 187 -10.82 -8.13 18.86
CA THR A 187 -9.37 -8.14 18.65
C THR A 187 -8.68 -8.28 20.02
N SER A 188 -7.85 -9.31 20.19
CA SER A 188 -7.06 -9.49 21.41
C SER A 188 -6.07 -8.35 21.60
N SER A 189 -5.61 -8.14 22.83
CA SER A 189 -4.56 -7.15 23.11
C SER A 189 -3.27 -7.42 22.33
N GLY A 190 -2.93 -8.70 22.11
CA GLY A 190 -1.81 -9.14 21.30
C GLY A 190 -1.98 -8.77 19.82
N GLU A 191 -3.15 -9.04 19.24
CA GLU A 191 -3.47 -8.67 17.85
C GLU A 191 -3.47 -7.16 17.66
N LYS A 192 -4.12 -6.40 18.55
CA LYS A 192 -4.10 -4.94 18.52
C LYS A 192 -2.66 -4.40 18.55
N ARG A 193 -1.81 -4.96 19.41
CA ARG A 193 -0.39 -4.56 19.53
C ARG A 193 0.39 -4.91 18.26
N ALA A 194 0.15 -6.07 17.66
CA ALA A 194 0.78 -6.49 16.42
C ALA A 194 0.37 -5.57 15.25
N ASP A 195 -0.91 -5.19 15.15
CA ASP A 195 -1.40 -4.27 14.14
C ASP A 195 -0.84 -2.85 14.31
N ALA A 196 -0.80 -2.34 15.54
CA ALA A 196 -0.15 -1.06 15.84
C ALA A 196 1.34 -1.06 15.47
N SER A 197 2.05 -2.14 15.78
CA SER A 197 3.45 -2.34 15.39
C SER A 197 3.63 -2.36 13.87
N ARG A 198 2.78 -3.13 13.15
CA ARG A 198 2.81 -3.23 11.69
C ARG A 198 2.53 -1.90 11.01
N LEU A 199 1.54 -1.15 11.51
CA LEU A 199 1.24 0.21 11.04
C LEU A 199 2.50 1.07 11.14
N LEU A 200 3.10 1.16 12.32
CA LEU A 200 4.27 2.02 12.54
C LEU A 200 5.46 1.56 11.71
N PHE A 201 5.68 0.26 11.54
CA PHE A 201 6.74 -0.26 10.68
C PHE A 201 6.59 0.19 9.21
N GLN A 202 5.36 0.24 8.70
CA GLN A 202 5.07 0.68 7.33
C GLN A 202 5.08 2.21 7.20
N ALA A 203 4.56 2.91 8.21
CA ALA A 203 4.25 4.34 8.18
C ALA A 203 5.34 5.24 8.78
N SER A 204 6.41 4.69 9.36
CA SER A 204 7.50 5.45 9.99
C SER A 204 8.88 4.93 9.57
N PHE A 205 9.95 5.54 10.09
CA PHE A 205 11.32 5.03 9.95
C PHE A 205 11.74 4.10 11.09
N GLY A 206 10.82 3.77 12.00
CA GLY A 206 11.04 2.89 13.13
C GLY A 206 10.16 3.29 14.31
N ALA A 207 9.63 2.29 15.01
CA ALA A 207 8.78 2.49 16.17
C ALA A 207 9.55 2.22 17.46
N ARG A 208 9.35 3.08 18.47
CA ARG A 208 9.67 2.76 19.86
C ARG A 208 8.49 2.00 20.49
N PRO A 209 8.72 1.19 21.53
CA PRO A 209 7.62 0.55 22.26
C PRO A 209 6.53 1.53 22.73
N SER A 210 6.91 2.76 23.12
CA SER A 210 5.99 3.83 23.50
C SER A 210 5.11 4.34 22.36
N ASP A 211 5.59 4.26 21.10
CA ASP A 211 4.82 4.69 19.94
C ASP A 211 3.68 3.70 19.67
N ILE A 212 3.96 2.41 19.86
CA ILE A 212 2.94 1.34 19.79
C ILE A 212 1.87 1.58 20.86
N ASP A 213 2.28 1.87 22.09
CA ASP A 213 1.34 2.17 23.19
C ASP A 213 0.48 3.41 22.89
N THR A 214 1.06 4.42 22.22
CA THR A 214 0.34 5.61 21.77
C THR A 214 -0.73 5.28 20.73
N VAL A 215 -0.40 4.46 19.73
CA VAL A 215 -1.38 3.99 18.73
C VAL A 215 -2.48 3.17 19.39
N LEU A 216 -2.16 2.30 20.34
CA LEU A 216 -3.14 1.51 21.08
C LEU A 216 -4.10 2.38 21.90
N ALA A 217 -3.59 3.45 22.52
CA ALA A 217 -4.40 4.35 23.34
C ALA A 217 -5.30 5.28 22.51
N ARG A 218 -4.82 5.75 21.35
CA ARG A 218 -5.54 6.73 20.50
C ARG A 218 -6.36 6.09 19.39
N GLY A 219 -6.00 4.88 18.96
CA GLY A 219 -6.50 4.24 17.75
C GLY A 219 -5.76 4.70 16.50
N THR A 220 -5.74 3.81 15.49
CA THR A 220 -5.02 4.00 14.22
C THR A 220 -5.44 5.26 13.47
N ALA A 221 -6.75 5.51 13.33
CA ALA A 221 -7.25 6.65 12.56
C ALA A 221 -6.79 7.99 13.17
N ALA A 222 -6.93 8.14 14.49
CA ALA A 222 -6.51 9.34 15.19
C ALA A 222 -4.99 9.58 15.11
N TRP A 223 -4.19 8.50 15.18
CA TRP A 223 -2.75 8.61 14.98
C TRP A 223 -2.39 9.06 13.55
N VAL A 224 -3.07 8.54 12.52
CA VAL A 224 -2.86 8.97 11.13
C VAL A 224 -3.24 10.45 10.96
N ASP A 225 -4.37 10.89 11.49
CA ASP A 225 -4.80 12.29 11.41
C ASP A 225 -3.81 13.26 12.09
N GLU A 226 -3.27 12.86 13.24
CA GLU A 226 -2.19 13.58 13.92
C GLU A 226 -0.93 13.67 13.04
N GLN A 227 -0.52 12.55 12.43
CA GLN A 227 0.64 12.53 11.56
C GLN A 227 0.45 13.37 10.29
N LEU A 228 -0.76 13.38 9.71
CA LEU A 228 -1.11 14.22 8.57
C LEU A 228 -1.19 15.71 8.94
N SER A 229 -1.52 16.04 10.18
CA SER A 229 -1.57 17.42 10.69
C SER A 229 -0.26 17.89 11.33
N ALA A 230 0.70 16.99 11.56
CA ALA A 230 1.97 17.31 12.19
C ALA A 230 2.72 18.44 11.46
N THR A 231 3.39 19.28 12.25
CA THR A 231 4.29 20.31 11.72
C THR A 231 5.46 19.62 11.01
N PRO A 232 5.70 19.91 9.72
CA PRO A 232 6.72 19.21 8.97
C PRO A 232 8.11 19.59 9.44
N SER A 233 8.98 18.59 9.59
CA SER A 233 10.42 18.77 9.70
C SER A 233 10.96 19.45 8.45
N ARG A 234 11.96 20.32 8.62
CA ARG A 234 12.59 21.05 7.53
C ARG A 234 14.08 20.79 7.49
N TYR A 235 14.63 20.61 6.30
CA TYR A 235 16.06 20.64 6.09
C TYR A 235 16.61 22.05 6.22
N THR A 236 17.84 22.14 6.71
CA THR A 236 18.56 23.40 6.81
C THR A 236 18.94 23.87 5.42
N ALA A 237 18.32 24.97 4.97
CA ALA A 237 18.62 25.57 3.68
C ALA A 237 20.12 25.88 3.55
N ARG A 238 20.67 25.62 2.36
CA ARG A 238 22.09 25.81 2.06
C ARG A 238 22.25 26.88 0.98
N ASP A 239 23.33 27.63 1.06
CA ASP A 239 23.68 28.62 0.05
C ASP A 239 24.18 27.95 -1.23
N TRP A 240 24.00 28.66 -2.34
CA TRP A 240 24.51 28.22 -3.63
C TRP A 240 26.04 28.16 -3.59
N MET A 241 26.60 27.13 -4.23
CA MET A 241 28.03 26.96 -4.43
C MET A 241 28.30 26.69 -5.92
N PRO A 242 29.39 27.22 -6.50
CA PRO A 242 29.76 26.90 -7.87
C PRO A 242 30.09 25.42 -8.00
N LEU A 243 29.79 24.80 -9.15
CA LEU A 243 30.15 23.39 -9.42
C LEU A 243 31.66 23.15 -9.30
N THR A 244 32.45 24.07 -9.87
CA THR A 244 33.91 24.04 -9.70
C THR A 244 34.24 24.46 -8.27
N ARG A 245 34.68 23.48 -7.49
CA ARG A 245 35.12 23.71 -6.12
C ARG A 245 36.42 24.55 -6.10
N PRO A 246 36.46 25.66 -5.34
CA PRO A 246 37.70 26.40 -5.14
C PRO A 246 38.77 25.56 -4.44
N ASP A 247 40.06 25.76 -4.78
CA ASP A 247 41.19 25.05 -4.16
C ASP A 247 41.32 25.33 -2.65
N THR A 248 40.76 26.44 -2.17
CA THR A 248 40.70 26.80 -0.75
C THR A 248 39.62 26.02 0.01
N CYS A 249 38.65 25.42 -0.69
CA CYS A 249 37.57 24.66 -0.07
C CYS A 249 37.97 23.18 0.08
N VAL A 250 38.76 22.89 1.10
CA VAL A 250 39.30 21.56 1.40
C VAL A 250 38.74 21.00 2.71
N ASN A 251 39.00 19.71 2.96
CA ASN A 251 38.87 19.14 4.30
C ASN A 251 40.24 19.16 4.98
N ASN A 252 40.41 20.02 5.97
CA ASN A 252 41.62 20.10 6.81
C ASN A 252 41.26 19.69 8.25
N THR A 253 41.68 18.49 8.65
CA THR A 253 41.42 17.93 9.97
C THR A 253 42.51 18.20 11.00
N THR A 254 43.41 19.14 10.74
CA THR A 254 44.44 19.56 11.71
C THR A 254 43.81 20.46 12.78
N PRO A 255 43.94 20.12 14.09
CA PRO A 255 43.40 20.93 15.16
C PRO A 255 44.03 22.34 15.27
N PRO A 256 43.29 23.36 15.74
CA PRO A 256 41.89 23.30 16.16
C PRO A 256 40.92 23.23 14.97
N LEU A 257 39.91 22.36 15.09
CA LEU A 257 38.88 22.20 14.06
C LEU A 257 37.88 23.35 14.13
N THR A 258 37.52 23.91 12.98
CA THR A 258 36.51 24.98 12.85
C THR A 258 35.49 24.61 11.77
N ALA A 259 34.46 25.43 11.55
CA ALA A 259 33.48 25.18 10.48
C ALA A 259 34.12 25.16 9.07
N THR A 260 35.23 25.87 8.86
CA THR A 260 35.93 25.88 7.56
C THR A 260 36.82 24.66 7.34
N SER A 261 37.16 23.92 8.41
CA SER A 261 37.93 22.66 8.37
C SER A 261 37.29 21.58 7.49
N TYR A 262 35.99 21.68 7.19
CA TYR A 262 35.26 20.68 6.44
C TYR A 262 34.54 21.24 5.20
N CYS A 263 35.09 22.31 4.61
CA CYS A 263 34.43 23.01 3.50
C CYS A 263 34.01 22.07 2.36
N GLN A 264 34.91 21.20 1.90
CA GLN A 264 34.60 20.26 0.82
C GLN A 264 33.47 19.30 1.23
N ARG A 265 33.57 18.64 2.39
CA ARG A 265 32.56 17.68 2.86
C ARG A 265 31.19 18.34 2.99
N ASP A 266 31.16 19.57 3.51
CA ASP A 266 29.93 20.22 3.92
C ASP A 266 29.21 20.95 2.78
N ASN A 267 29.93 21.39 1.75
CA ASN A 267 29.38 22.16 0.64
C ASN A 267 29.38 21.41 -0.70
N TYR A 268 30.28 20.44 -0.87
CA TYR A 268 30.49 19.68 -2.11
C TYR A 268 30.28 18.17 -1.95
N GLY A 269 29.66 17.76 -0.83
CA GLY A 269 29.24 16.38 -0.60
C GLY A 269 27.85 16.32 0.00
N LEU A 270 27.19 15.16 -0.15
CA LEU A 270 25.84 14.93 0.40
C LEU A 270 25.83 14.66 1.90
N PHE A 271 26.99 14.68 2.56
CA PHE A 271 27.16 14.31 3.97
C PHE A 271 26.19 15.06 4.89
N GLN A 272 26.05 16.37 4.68
CA GLN A 272 25.20 17.22 5.50
C GLN A 272 23.72 16.88 5.33
N LEU A 273 23.25 16.71 4.09
CA LEU A 273 21.89 16.27 3.78
C LEU A 273 21.58 14.90 4.37
N GLN A 274 22.50 13.93 4.20
CA GLN A 274 22.35 12.58 4.74
C GLN A 274 22.32 12.56 6.27
N ARG A 275 23.23 13.32 6.90
CA ARG A 275 23.24 13.44 8.37
C ARG A 275 21.93 14.00 8.88
N GLU A 276 21.42 15.06 8.25
CA GLU A 276 20.17 15.69 8.64
C GLU A 276 18.97 14.77 8.40
N PHE A 277 18.92 14.03 7.28
CA PHE A 277 17.90 13.01 7.04
C PHE A 277 17.84 11.99 8.19
N PHE A 278 18.98 11.40 8.57
CA PHE A 278 18.98 10.40 9.65
C PHE A 278 18.63 11.00 11.01
N GLN A 279 19.12 12.20 11.32
CA GLN A 279 18.77 12.90 12.56
C GLN A 279 17.26 13.14 12.66
N GLN A 280 16.61 13.60 11.58
CA GLN A 280 15.17 13.84 11.55
C GLN A 280 14.36 12.55 11.55
N ALA A 281 14.77 11.54 10.77
CA ALA A 281 14.07 10.26 10.67
C ALA A 281 14.02 9.52 12.03
N ILE A 282 15.07 9.64 12.85
CA ILE A 282 15.15 8.97 14.16
C ILE A 282 14.41 9.74 15.27
N ASN A 283 14.42 11.08 15.21
CA ASN A 283 14.06 11.91 16.37
C ASN A 283 12.78 12.71 16.22
N ASN A 284 12.36 13.05 15.00
CA ASN A 284 11.27 14.00 14.81
C ASN A 284 9.90 13.31 14.72
N PRO A 285 8.82 13.97 15.19
CA PRO A 285 7.52 13.32 15.39
C PRO A 285 6.66 13.17 14.11
N ASP A 286 7.01 13.83 13.00
CA ASP A 286 6.25 13.84 11.73
C ASP A 286 6.56 12.64 10.82
N GLN A 287 6.68 11.45 11.42
CA GLN A 287 7.16 10.22 10.80
C GLN A 287 6.45 9.86 9.49
N LEU A 288 5.12 9.94 9.42
CA LEU A 288 4.37 9.60 8.20
C LEU A 288 4.71 10.57 7.06
N LYS A 289 4.73 11.88 7.33
CA LYS A 289 5.14 12.88 6.33
C LYS A 289 6.56 12.62 5.88
N GLN A 290 7.42 12.23 6.83
CA GLN A 290 8.79 11.90 6.52
C GLN A 290 8.89 10.72 5.55
N ARG A 291 8.15 9.65 5.85
CA ARG A 291 8.09 8.40 5.10
C ARG A 291 7.50 8.59 3.71
N VAL A 292 6.45 9.38 3.58
CA VAL A 292 5.80 9.67 2.29
C VAL A 292 6.73 10.47 1.38
N ALA A 293 7.42 11.51 1.87
CA ALA A 293 8.36 12.23 1.00
C ALA A 293 9.55 11.37 0.58
N TRP A 294 10.00 10.44 1.43
CA TRP A 294 11.02 9.46 1.05
C TRP A 294 10.51 8.49 -0.03
N ALA A 295 9.24 8.07 0.05
CA ALA A 295 8.62 7.30 -1.02
C ALA A 295 8.58 8.12 -2.34
N TRP A 296 8.23 9.40 -2.27
CA TRP A 296 8.31 10.29 -3.43
C TRP A 296 9.73 10.41 -3.99
N SER A 297 10.77 10.39 -3.15
CA SER A 297 12.15 10.44 -3.62
C SER A 297 12.60 9.13 -4.30
N GLN A 298 11.92 8.01 -4.07
CA GLN A 298 12.14 6.75 -4.80
C GLN A 298 11.39 6.71 -6.13
N PHE A 299 10.38 7.57 -6.29
CA PHE A 299 9.59 7.69 -7.50
C PHE A 299 10.14 8.78 -8.43
N PHE A 300 10.30 10.00 -7.92
CA PHE A 300 10.92 11.12 -8.61
C PHE A 300 12.43 11.18 -8.32
N VAL A 301 13.15 10.20 -8.85
CA VAL A 301 14.57 10.00 -8.52
C VAL A 301 15.45 11.08 -9.13
N VAL A 302 16.31 11.68 -8.30
CA VAL A 302 17.50 12.44 -8.73
C VAL A 302 18.72 11.86 -8.01
N ASN A 303 19.89 11.90 -8.64
CA ASN A 303 21.08 11.24 -8.09
C ASN A 303 22.19 12.23 -7.73
N GLY A 304 23.03 11.82 -6.78
CA GLY A 304 24.16 12.59 -6.29
C GLY A 304 25.38 12.63 -7.21
N ALA A 305 25.43 11.85 -8.28
CA ALA A 305 26.53 11.90 -9.26
C ALA A 305 26.28 13.01 -10.30
N GLU A 306 25.03 13.14 -10.75
CA GLU A 306 24.61 14.10 -11.77
C GLU A 306 24.28 15.46 -11.15
N VAL A 307 23.44 15.50 -10.10
CA VAL A 307 23.09 16.78 -9.45
C VAL A 307 24.22 17.26 -8.55
N GLY A 308 24.84 16.35 -7.78
CA GLY A 308 26.10 16.54 -7.03
C GLY A 308 26.09 17.53 -5.85
N MET A 309 25.29 18.59 -5.95
CA MET A 309 25.40 19.74 -5.07
C MET A 309 24.46 19.61 -3.89
N THR A 310 25.04 19.65 -2.69
CA THR A 310 24.30 19.50 -1.42
C THR A 310 23.16 20.51 -1.31
N TYR A 311 23.35 21.74 -1.80
CA TYR A 311 22.34 22.79 -1.71
C TYR A 311 21.11 22.49 -2.57
N GLY A 312 21.31 22.02 -3.81
CA GLY A 312 20.21 21.68 -4.71
C GLY A 312 19.52 20.37 -4.34
N MET A 313 20.27 19.38 -3.86
CA MET A 313 19.69 18.14 -3.34
C MET A 313 18.87 18.39 -2.06
N THR A 314 19.33 19.29 -1.19
CA THR A 314 18.58 19.68 0.01
C THR A 314 17.28 20.39 -0.36
N ASP A 315 17.33 21.32 -1.32
CA ASP A 315 16.15 22.02 -1.84
C ASP A 315 15.14 21.05 -2.46
N TYR A 316 15.62 20.07 -3.24
CA TYR A 316 14.77 19.03 -3.83
C TYR A 316 14.07 18.17 -2.78
N GLN A 317 14.81 17.69 -1.78
CA GLN A 317 14.23 16.89 -0.68
C GLN A 317 13.24 17.72 0.15
N GLN A 318 13.52 19.01 0.36
CA GLN A 318 12.59 19.92 1.01
C GLN A 318 11.31 20.13 0.20
N MET A 319 11.41 20.26 -1.13
CA MET A 319 10.25 20.36 -2.02
C MET A 319 9.38 19.10 -1.93
N LEU A 320 9.97 17.90 -1.93
CA LEU A 320 9.21 16.66 -1.73
C LEU A 320 8.53 16.63 -0.35
N ARG A 321 9.24 17.06 0.71
CA ARG A 321 8.70 17.14 2.08
C ARG A 321 7.51 18.10 2.17
N ASP A 322 7.60 19.28 1.57
CA ASP A 322 6.54 20.30 1.59
C ASP A 322 5.27 19.85 0.85
N ASN A 323 5.37 18.89 -0.07
CA ASN A 323 4.24 18.39 -0.87
C ASN A 323 3.90 16.92 -0.59
N ALA A 324 4.46 16.33 0.48
CA ALA A 324 4.38 14.89 0.73
C ALA A 324 2.95 14.35 0.71
N THR A 325 2.02 15.04 1.38
CA THR A 325 0.60 14.66 1.47
C THR A 325 -0.30 15.60 0.67
N GLY A 326 0.28 16.31 -0.30
CA GLY A 326 -0.39 17.35 -1.07
C GLY A 326 -1.09 16.83 -2.32
N ASN A 327 -1.51 17.77 -3.17
CA ASN A 327 -2.09 17.45 -4.46
C ASN A 327 -1.00 16.95 -5.44
N PHE A 328 -1.25 15.81 -6.10
CA PHE A 328 -0.29 15.19 -7.01
C PHE A 328 0.10 16.07 -8.20
N ARG A 329 -0.86 16.78 -8.83
CA ARG A 329 -0.56 17.71 -9.92
C ARG A 329 0.39 18.81 -9.47
N THR A 330 0.17 19.38 -8.28
CA THR A 330 1.09 20.38 -7.71
C THR A 330 2.49 19.82 -7.47
N LEU A 331 2.59 18.61 -6.90
CA LEU A 331 3.88 17.95 -6.70
C LEU A 331 4.58 17.71 -8.04
N LEU A 332 3.88 17.15 -9.02
CA LEU A 332 4.41 16.85 -10.34
C LEU A 332 4.92 18.12 -11.03
N SER A 333 4.14 19.22 -11.02
CA SER A 333 4.59 20.51 -11.57
C SER A 333 5.84 21.05 -10.88
N LYS A 334 5.95 20.90 -9.55
CA LYS A 334 7.14 21.32 -8.80
C LYS A 334 8.34 20.43 -9.12
N VAL A 335 8.16 19.11 -9.27
CA VAL A 335 9.21 18.19 -9.72
C VAL A 335 9.68 18.57 -11.13
N THR A 336 8.75 18.77 -12.06
CA THR A 336 9.03 19.19 -13.45
C THR A 336 9.92 20.43 -13.50
N LEU A 337 9.56 21.47 -12.74
CA LEU A 337 10.27 22.74 -12.79
C LEU A 337 11.44 22.82 -11.80
N HIS A 338 11.75 21.75 -11.06
CA HIS A 338 12.90 21.77 -10.16
C HIS A 338 14.19 21.55 -10.97
N PRO A 339 15.20 22.42 -10.87
CA PRO A 339 16.41 22.34 -11.67
C PRO A 339 17.25 21.08 -11.44
N ALA A 340 17.16 20.46 -10.25
CA ALA A 340 17.75 19.13 -10.01
C ALA A 340 17.15 18.04 -10.93
N MET A 341 15.83 18.01 -11.11
CA MET A 341 15.16 17.08 -12.02
C MET A 341 15.43 17.47 -13.48
N GLY A 342 15.36 18.77 -13.79
CA GLY A 342 15.65 19.25 -15.13
C GLY A 342 17.08 18.95 -15.58
N ARG A 343 18.05 18.94 -14.66
CA ARG A 343 19.42 18.47 -14.91
C ARG A 343 19.50 16.96 -15.10
N MET A 344 18.79 16.18 -14.28
CA MET A 344 18.83 14.71 -14.32
C MET A 344 18.27 14.13 -15.62
N LEU A 345 17.27 14.79 -16.21
CA LEU A 345 16.55 14.31 -17.39
C LEU A 345 16.61 15.28 -18.58
N ASP A 346 17.66 16.11 -18.63
CA ASP A 346 17.96 17.01 -19.75
C ASP A 346 16.84 17.98 -20.17
N MET A 347 15.91 18.30 -19.27
CA MET A 347 14.88 19.32 -19.50
C MET A 347 15.47 20.74 -19.39
N VAL A 348 16.45 20.93 -18.51
CA VAL A 348 17.08 22.23 -18.33
C VAL A 348 17.92 22.57 -19.57
N ASN A 349 17.77 23.80 -20.07
CA ASN A 349 18.33 24.27 -21.32
C ASN A 349 17.89 23.47 -22.56
N ASN A 350 16.76 22.75 -22.49
CA ASN A 350 16.16 22.12 -23.66
C ASN A 350 15.64 23.20 -24.62
N LEU A 351 16.10 23.19 -25.87
CA LEU A 351 15.84 24.26 -26.83
C LEU A 351 14.70 23.91 -27.77
N LYS A 352 13.93 24.92 -28.17
CA LYS A 352 12.99 24.80 -29.28
C LYS A 352 13.67 24.25 -30.53
N PRO A 353 12.95 23.53 -31.40
CA PRO A 353 13.50 23.00 -32.63
C PRO A 353 14.07 24.12 -33.52
N ASP A 354 15.21 23.85 -34.15
CA ASP A 354 15.79 24.70 -35.19
C ASP A 354 16.45 23.82 -36.25
N ALA A 355 15.78 23.71 -37.40
CA ALA A 355 16.25 22.88 -38.51
C ALA A 355 17.57 23.37 -39.10
N ALA A 356 17.85 24.69 -39.08
CA ALA A 356 19.09 25.24 -39.63
C ALA A 356 20.31 24.83 -38.80
N SER A 357 20.14 24.72 -37.47
CA SER A 357 21.18 24.33 -36.53
C SER A 357 21.12 22.84 -36.15
N GLY A 358 20.17 22.08 -36.69
CA GLY A 358 19.95 20.66 -36.36
C GLY A 358 19.48 20.42 -34.92
N ILE A 359 18.84 21.40 -34.29
CA ILE A 359 18.35 21.29 -32.91
C ILE A 359 17.01 20.55 -32.92
N VAL A 360 16.96 19.45 -32.17
CA VAL A 360 15.75 18.68 -31.86
C VAL A 360 15.55 18.72 -30.34
N PRO A 361 14.33 18.98 -29.84
CA PRO A 361 14.06 18.96 -28.40
C PRO A 361 14.41 17.61 -27.77
N ASN A 362 14.99 17.65 -26.58
CA ASN A 362 15.31 16.45 -25.82
C ASN A 362 14.03 15.83 -25.23
N GLU A 363 13.81 14.55 -25.49
CA GLU A 363 12.61 13.80 -25.10
C GLU A 363 12.68 13.14 -23.72
N ASN A 364 13.86 13.08 -23.08
CA ASN A 364 14.08 12.28 -21.87
C ASN A 364 13.04 12.60 -20.80
N TYR A 365 12.91 13.87 -20.39
CA TYR A 365 11.92 14.25 -19.39
C TYR A 365 10.47 13.98 -19.83
N ALA A 366 10.13 14.25 -21.09
CA ALA A 366 8.79 14.01 -21.62
C ALA A 366 8.41 12.52 -21.54
N ARG A 367 9.35 11.65 -21.92
CA ARG A 367 9.20 10.20 -21.85
C ARG A 367 9.02 9.74 -20.41
N GLU A 368 9.88 10.16 -19.50
CA GLU A 368 9.79 9.75 -18.10
C GLU A 368 8.54 10.30 -17.40
N LEU A 369 8.08 11.49 -17.79
CA LEU A 369 6.84 12.05 -17.28
C LEU A 369 5.65 11.14 -17.59
N LEU A 370 5.53 10.69 -18.84
CA LEU A 370 4.46 9.79 -19.27
C LEU A 370 4.66 8.37 -18.72
N GLN A 371 5.88 7.84 -18.82
CA GLN A 371 6.18 6.44 -18.55
C GLN A 371 6.33 6.12 -17.06
N LEU A 372 7.19 6.83 -16.35
CA LEU A 372 7.55 6.48 -14.98
C LEU A 372 6.76 7.28 -13.96
N PHE A 373 6.42 8.53 -14.28
CA PHE A 373 5.88 9.45 -13.29
C PHE A 373 4.36 9.58 -13.29
N SER A 374 3.65 9.12 -14.33
CA SER A 374 2.20 9.30 -14.40
C SER A 374 1.42 8.12 -14.96
N LEU A 375 1.52 7.82 -16.26
CA LEU A 375 0.60 6.91 -16.95
C LEU A 375 1.06 5.45 -16.92
N GLY A 376 2.37 5.22 -17.08
CA GLY A 376 2.87 3.88 -17.38
C GLY A 376 2.82 3.55 -18.88
N LEU A 377 3.48 2.47 -19.28
CA LEU A 377 3.56 2.03 -20.68
C LEU A 377 2.21 1.63 -21.27
N TYR A 378 1.36 0.98 -20.49
CA TYR A 378 0.15 0.34 -20.97
C TYR A 378 -1.07 0.76 -20.17
N GLN A 379 -2.21 0.82 -20.85
CA GLN A 379 -3.48 1.13 -20.21
C GLN A 379 -3.94 -0.02 -19.31
N LEU A 380 -4.53 0.33 -18.16
CA LEU A 380 -5.06 -0.63 -17.20
C LEU A 380 -6.59 -0.56 -17.14
N ASN A 381 -7.21 -1.70 -16.84
CA ASN A 381 -8.58 -1.77 -16.34
C ASN A 381 -8.62 -1.24 -14.90
N ASN A 382 -9.83 -0.98 -14.38
CA ASN A 382 -10.01 -0.49 -13.01
C ASN A 382 -9.52 -1.48 -11.94
N ASP A 383 -9.39 -2.76 -12.29
CA ASP A 383 -8.84 -3.81 -11.42
C ASP A 383 -7.30 -3.93 -11.50
N GLY A 384 -6.65 -3.08 -12.29
CA GLY A 384 -5.19 -3.07 -12.49
C GLY A 384 -4.67 -4.06 -13.53
N THR A 385 -5.53 -4.85 -14.17
CA THR A 385 -5.12 -5.73 -15.27
C THR A 385 -4.89 -4.95 -16.56
N LEU A 386 -3.97 -5.42 -17.42
CA LEU A 386 -3.70 -4.78 -18.72
C LEU A 386 -4.96 -4.80 -19.60
N LYS A 387 -5.31 -3.65 -20.17
CA LYS A 387 -6.24 -3.60 -21.31
C LYS A 387 -5.56 -4.22 -22.52
N ARG A 388 -6.30 -5.03 -23.26
CA ARG A 388 -5.82 -5.74 -24.43
C ARG A 388 -6.66 -5.44 -25.66
N ASP A 389 -6.01 -5.35 -26.80
CA ASP A 389 -6.67 -5.17 -28.10
C ASP A 389 -7.36 -6.46 -28.57
N SER A 390 -7.94 -6.43 -29.78
CA SER A 390 -8.60 -7.59 -30.38
C SER A 390 -7.66 -8.77 -30.68
N LYS A 391 -6.35 -8.56 -30.62
CA LYS A 391 -5.29 -9.58 -30.81
C LYS A 391 -4.74 -10.07 -29.48
N GLY A 392 -5.23 -9.55 -28.35
CA GLY A 392 -4.77 -9.91 -27.01
C GLY A 392 -3.46 -9.22 -26.61
N LEU A 393 -2.98 -8.20 -27.34
CA LEU A 393 -1.77 -7.45 -26.99
C LEU A 393 -2.12 -6.28 -26.05
N PRO A 394 -1.24 -5.91 -25.09
CA PRO A 394 -1.45 -4.73 -24.27
C PRO A 394 -1.62 -3.46 -25.12
N ILE A 395 -2.52 -2.57 -24.71
CA ILE A 395 -2.74 -1.28 -25.39
C ILE A 395 -1.80 -0.24 -24.78
N ASP A 396 -1.00 0.43 -25.61
CA ASP A 396 -0.10 1.50 -25.18
C ASP A 396 -0.88 2.70 -24.59
N SER A 397 -0.31 3.32 -23.56
CA SER A 397 -0.87 4.51 -22.93
C SER A 397 -0.67 5.78 -23.76
N TYR A 398 0.39 5.81 -24.58
CA TYR A 398 0.79 6.94 -25.41
C TYR A 398 1.67 6.46 -26.57
N SER A 399 1.84 7.28 -27.60
CA SER A 399 2.70 7.01 -28.75
C SER A 399 4.07 7.71 -28.64
N GLN A 400 5.01 7.32 -29.51
CA GLN A 400 6.29 8.04 -29.64
C GLN A 400 6.09 9.50 -30.09
N GLU A 401 5.10 9.76 -30.96
CA GLU A 401 4.76 11.12 -31.40
C GLU A 401 4.31 12.00 -30.22
N GLU A 402 3.56 11.44 -29.27
CA GLU A 402 3.15 12.17 -28.07
C GLU A 402 4.33 12.47 -27.12
N VAL A 403 5.37 11.63 -27.11
CA VAL A 403 6.63 11.92 -26.40
C VAL A 403 7.34 13.11 -27.05
N GLU A 404 7.47 13.09 -28.37
CA GLU A 404 8.08 14.17 -29.15
C GLU A 404 7.32 15.49 -28.97
N ASP A 405 6.00 15.48 -29.15
CA ASP A 405 5.14 16.64 -28.97
C ASP A 405 5.23 17.22 -27.55
N LEU A 406 5.31 16.36 -26.53
CA LEU A 406 5.49 16.80 -25.16
C LEU A 406 6.90 17.36 -24.91
N ALA A 407 7.93 16.84 -25.59
CA ALA A 407 9.30 17.39 -25.53
C ALA A 407 9.34 18.83 -26.04
N HIS A 408 8.60 19.16 -27.11
CA HIS A 408 8.45 20.53 -27.59
C HIS A 408 7.87 21.46 -26.51
N ILE A 409 6.84 21.00 -25.78
CA ILE A 409 6.23 21.77 -24.67
C ILE A 409 7.24 22.04 -23.53
N PHE A 410 8.23 21.17 -23.33
CA PHE A 410 9.22 21.33 -22.26
C PHE A 410 10.48 22.07 -22.66
N THR A 411 10.50 22.70 -23.83
CA THR A 411 11.61 23.59 -24.24
C THR A 411 11.61 24.91 -23.49
N GLY A 412 12.70 25.67 -23.57
CA GLY A 412 12.77 27.05 -23.09
C GLY A 412 12.92 27.24 -21.58
N TRP A 413 13.24 26.20 -20.82
CA TRP A 413 13.54 26.31 -19.39
C TRP A 413 15.04 26.35 -19.15
N THR A 414 15.50 27.14 -18.18
CA THR A 414 16.92 27.24 -17.81
C THR A 414 17.11 27.22 -16.30
N TYR A 415 18.35 27.05 -15.83
CA TYR A 415 18.66 27.12 -14.41
C TYR A 415 18.26 28.47 -13.81
N PRO A 416 17.84 28.51 -12.53
CA PRO A 416 17.68 29.77 -11.83
C PRO A 416 18.95 30.62 -11.87
N THR A 417 18.78 31.93 -11.98
CA THR A 417 19.89 32.88 -12.03
C THR A 417 20.67 32.81 -10.72
N VAL A 418 21.99 32.67 -10.81
CA VAL A 418 22.86 32.64 -9.64
C VAL A 418 22.69 33.96 -8.88
N PRO A 419 22.54 33.95 -7.54
CA PRO A 419 22.44 35.18 -6.76
C PRO A 419 23.57 36.17 -7.07
N GLY A 420 23.21 37.42 -7.38
CA GLY A 420 24.17 38.48 -7.74
C GLY A 420 24.50 38.58 -9.24
N ASN A 421 24.04 37.64 -10.06
CA ASN A 421 24.19 37.69 -11.52
C ASN A 421 22.93 38.22 -12.20
N ASN A 422 23.09 38.70 -13.44
CA ASN A 422 21.97 39.00 -14.34
C ASN A 422 21.51 37.73 -15.07
N PRO A 423 20.20 37.60 -15.41
CA PRO A 423 19.71 36.48 -16.19
C PRO A 423 20.30 36.49 -17.60
N GLY A 424 20.86 35.36 -18.03
CA GLY A 424 21.33 35.17 -19.40
C GLY A 424 20.25 34.58 -20.32
N THR A 425 20.51 34.56 -21.64
CA THR A 425 19.64 33.87 -22.62
C THR A 425 19.44 32.40 -22.27
N LEU A 426 20.50 31.76 -21.79
CA LEU A 426 20.49 30.47 -21.09
C LEU A 426 21.49 30.57 -19.94
N ASN A 427 21.06 30.22 -18.73
CA ASN A 427 21.95 30.16 -17.59
C ASN A 427 22.75 28.85 -17.67
N ARG A 428 24.09 28.95 -17.83
CA ARG A 428 25.00 27.80 -17.90
C ARG A 428 25.60 27.42 -16.55
N ALA A 429 25.58 28.34 -15.59
CA ALA A 429 25.91 28.01 -14.20
C ALA A 429 24.76 27.16 -13.64
N ALA A 430 25.04 25.89 -13.33
CA ALA A 430 24.04 24.92 -12.88
C ALA A 430 23.59 25.19 -11.43
N ASN A 431 22.86 26.28 -11.22
CA ASN A 431 22.18 26.56 -9.96
C ASN A 431 20.99 25.61 -9.82
N THR A 432 21.14 24.59 -8.98
CA THR A 432 20.13 23.54 -8.79
C THR A 432 19.18 23.80 -7.61
N LYS A 433 19.04 25.05 -7.17
CA LYS A 433 18.14 25.47 -6.08
C LYS A 433 17.08 26.43 -6.58
N GLY A 434 15.84 26.22 -6.16
CA GLY A 434 14.68 27.00 -6.53
C GLY A 434 13.91 26.37 -7.70
N THR A 435 13.44 27.21 -8.61
CA THR A 435 12.63 26.79 -9.76
C THR A 435 13.35 27.22 -11.04
N MET A 436 13.30 26.38 -12.06
CA MET A 436 13.76 26.75 -13.40
C MET A 436 13.05 28.01 -13.89
N GLU A 437 13.78 28.81 -14.65
CA GLU A 437 13.29 30.05 -15.21
C GLU A 437 12.97 29.85 -16.69
N GLU A 438 11.88 30.44 -17.14
CA GLU A 438 11.49 30.40 -18.54
C GLU A 438 12.32 31.38 -19.37
N ARG A 439 12.54 31.02 -20.64
CA ARG A 439 13.21 31.79 -21.68
C ARG A 439 12.37 31.70 -22.94
N SER A 440 11.37 32.57 -23.08
CA SER A 440 10.41 32.51 -24.19
C SER A 440 11.07 32.44 -25.58
N ALA A 441 12.19 33.11 -25.77
CA ALA A 441 12.94 33.07 -27.04
C ALA A 441 13.42 31.64 -27.42
N GLN A 442 13.57 30.75 -26.43
CA GLN A 442 14.04 29.37 -26.55
C GLN A 442 12.90 28.35 -26.41
N HIS A 443 11.65 28.79 -26.25
CA HIS A 443 10.48 27.95 -26.09
C HIS A 443 9.73 27.76 -27.41
N ASP A 444 9.20 26.56 -27.64
CA ASP A 444 8.32 26.25 -28.76
C ASP A 444 6.85 26.51 -28.38
N PHE A 445 6.28 27.59 -28.90
CA PHE A 445 4.88 27.96 -28.66
C PHE A 445 3.86 27.26 -29.59
N ALA A 446 4.30 26.31 -30.42
CA ALA A 446 3.42 25.58 -31.32
C ALA A 446 2.38 24.77 -30.53
N THR A 447 1.16 24.73 -31.06
CA THR A 447 0.08 23.91 -30.50
C THR A 447 0.34 22.43 -30.84
N ARG A 448 0.18 21.55 -29.85
CA ARG A 448 0.47 20.11 -29.95
C ARG A 448 -0.74 19.27 -29.59
N THR A 449 -0.79 18.02 -30.09
CA THR A 449 -1.85 17.08 -29.73
C THR A 449 -1.30 16.07 -28.74
N LEU A 450 -1.89 15.99 -27.56
CA LEU A 450 -1.47 15.10 -26.48
C LEU A 450 -2.67 14.38 -25.88
N LEU A 451 -2.59 13.06 -25.82
CA LEU A 451 -3.56 12.16 -25.18
C LEU A 451 -4.98 12.38 -25.70
N GLY A 452 -5.11 12.63 -27.00
CA GLY A 452 -6.39 12.92 -27.67
C GLY A 452 -6.95 14.33 -27.45
N GLY A 453 -6.21 15.23 -26.80
CA GLY A 453 -6.55 16.64 -26.63
C GLY A 453 -5.54 17.58 -27.29
N THR A 454 -5.93 18.82 -27.52
CA THR A 454 -5.04 19.87 -28.05
C THR A 454 -4.53 20.76 -26.93
N VAL A 455 -3.21 20.92 -26.81
CA VAL A 455 -2.55 21.72 -25.78
C VAL A 455 -1.77 22.85 -26.45
N SER A 456 -2.03 24.09 -26.04
CA SER A 456 -1.14 25.22 -26.34
C SER A 456 -0.01 25.23 -25.30
N SER A 457 1.23 25.34 -25.75
CA SER A 457 2.42 25.28 -24.89
C SER A 457 2.66 26.54 -24.04
N THR A 458 1.65 27.38 -23.79
CA THR A 458 1.79 28.50 -22.84
C THR A 458 1.90 27.99 -21.40
N LEU A 459 3.11 27.59 -20.98
CA LEU A 459 3.44 27.33 -19.58
C LEU A 459 3.73 28.67 -18.89
N THR A 460 2.70 29.45 -18.56
CA THR A 460 2.92 30.63 -17.72
C THR A 460 3.35 30.20 -16.33
N GLN A 461 4.59 30.52 -15.94
CA GLN A 461 5.00 30.57 -14.54
C GLN A 461 4.10 31.64 -13.87
N LYS A 462 3.04 31.22 -13.18
CA LYS A 462 2.26 32.15 -12.35
C LYS A 462 3.21 32.69 -11.28
N THR A 463 3.74 33.88 -11.49
CA THR A 463 4.42 34.63 -10.46
C THR A 463 3.46 34.75 -9.29
N ALA A 464 3.89 34.32 -8.10
CA ALA A 464 3.11 34.40 -6.90
C ALA A 464 3.00 35.87 -6.43
N HIS A 465 2.26 36.69 -7.14
CA HIS A 465 1.72 37.95 -6.65
C HIS A 465 0.38 38.25 -7.34
N GLY A 466 -0.70 37.99 -6.60
CA GLY A 466 -2.00 38.66 -6.75
C GLY A 466 -2.69 38.61 -8.12
N SER A 467 -3.49 37.58 -8.37
CA SER A 467 -4.91 37.71 -8.75
C SER A 467 -5.43 36.37 -9.28
N ARG A 468 -6.66 36.02 -8.85
CA ARG A 468 -7.38 34.84 -9.33
C ARG A 468 -7.78 35.04 -10.79
N ALA A 469 -7.06 34.42 -11.71
CA ALA A 469 -7.59 34.01 -13.00
C ALA A 469 -7.52 32.49 -13.09
N ARG A 470 -8.71 31.85 -13.21
CA ARG A 470 -8.84 30.45 -13.59
C ARG A 470 -8.38 30.33 -15.04
N SER A 471 -7.25 29.69 -15.26
CA SER A 471 -7.00 28.91 -16.47
C SER A 471 -6.85 27.47 -15.99
N GLY A 472 -7.77 26.62 -16.46
CA GLY A 472 -7.71 25.19 -16.20
C GLY A 472 -6.68 24.56 -17.12
N VAL A 473 -5.83 23.74 -16.51
CA VAL A 473 -5.26 22.52 -17.09
C VAL A 473 -5.25 21.49 -15.99
#